data_AF-A0A7W1SF26-F1
#
_entry.id   AF-A0A7W1SF26-F1
#
_cell.length_a   1.000
_cell.length_b   1.000
_cell.length_c   1.000
_cell.angle_alpha   90.00
_cell.angle_beta   90.00
_cell.angle_gamma   90.00
#
_symmetry.space_group_name_H-M   'P 1'
#
loop_
_entity.id
_entity.type
_entity.pdbx_description
1 polymer ?
#
loop_
_entity_poly.entity_id
_entity_poly.type
_entity_poly.pdbx_seq_one_letter_code
_entity_poly.pdbx_strand_id
1 'polypeptide(L)' 'MVKTQVQIPDRLYREAKRIAEENELSFAEVVRRGIEHIVRHFPAGRRPPSDWLPPRPRDLGAPLAPETDWTELSHG' A
#
# COMPACT_ATOMS: atom_id res chain seq x y z
N MET A 1 -9.77 24.11 -9.49
CA MET A 1 -9.99 22.91 -8.65
C MET A 1 -11.29 22.24 -9.09
N VAL A 2 -11.35 20.91 -9.11
CA VAL A 2 -12.58 20.15 -9.43
C VAL A 2 -13.22 19.74 -8.11
N LYS A 3 -14.55 19.91 -7.99
CA LYS A 3 -15.29 19.44 -6.82
C LYS A 3 -15.51 17.92 -6.96
N THR A 4 -15.08 17.17 -5.95
CA THR A 4 -15.23 15.71 -5.92
C THR A 4 -15.80 15.30 -4.56
N GLN A 5 -16.75 14.37 -4.58
CA GLN A 5 -17.26 13.74 -3.37
C GLN A 5 -16.65 12.33 -3.27
N VAL A 6 -16.02 12.04 -2.13
CA VAL A 6 -15.42 10.74 -1.82
C VAL A 6 -15.91 10.26 -0.46
N GLN A 7 -15.95 8.95 -0.26
CA GLN A 7 -16.25 8.35 1.04
C GLN A 7 -14.93 8.08 1.78
N ILE A 8 -14.87 8.45 3.05
CA ILE A 8 -13.70 8.24 3.91
C ILE A 8 -14.19 7.51 5.17
N PRO A 9 -13.58 6.38 5.56
CA PRO A 9 -13.95 5.69 6.80
C PRO A 9 -13.88 6.63 8.01
N ASP A 10 -14.86 6.55 8.91
CA ASP A 10 -14.99 7.46 10.06
C ASP A 10 -13.70 7.64 10.86
N ARG A 11 -13.01 6.53 11.15
CA ARG A 11 -11.74 6.56 11.88
C ARG A 11 -10.67 7.38 11.16
N LEU A 12 -10.57 7.21 9.84
CA LEU A 12 -9.62 7.95 9.02
C LEU A 12 -10.00 9.42 8.89
N TYR A 13 -11.29 9.72 8.76
CA TYR A 13 -11.79 11.10 8.73
C TYR A 13 -11.44 11.87 10.01
N ARG A 14 -11.68 11.27 11.19
CA ARG A 14 -11.34 11.88 12.49
C ARG A 14 -9.85 12.15 12.61
N GLU A 15 -9.02 11.21 12.20
CA GLU A 15 -7.57 11.35 12.28
C GLU A 15 -7.05 12.45 11.34
N ALA A 16 -7.58 12.51 10.11
CA ALA A 16 -7.23 13.58 9.18
C ALA A 16 -7.71 14.96 9.68
N LYS A 17 -8.84 15.04 10.39
CA LYS A 17 -9.31 16.28 11.03
C LYS A 17 -8.41 16.71 12.19
N ARG A 18 -7.95 15.77 13.03
CA ARG A 18 -6.95 16.03 14.08
C ARG A 18 -5.67 16.61 13.50
N ILE A 19 -5.12 15.98 12.45
CA ILE A 19 -3.91 16.47 11.76
C ILE A 19 -4.12 17.88 11.21
N ALA A 20 -5.27 18.14 10.59
CA ALA A 20 -5.60 19.46 10.06
C ALA A 20 -5.58 20.53 11.16
N GLU A 21 -6.20 20.25 12.30
CA GLU A 21 -6.29 21.15 13.45
C GLU A 21 -4.91 21.40 14.09
N GLU A 22 -4.13 20.35 14.32
CA GLU A 22 -2.79 20.46 14.94
C GLU A 22 -1.77 21.21 14.07
N ASN A 23 -1.96 21.25 12.75
CA ASN A 23 -1.04 21.86 11.80
C ASN A 23 -1.58 23.15 11.17
N GLU A 24 -2.71 23.67 11.67
CA GLU A 24 -3.38 24.86 11.13
C GLU A 24 -3.69 24.75 9.62
N LEU A 25 -4.04 23.55 9.17
CA LEU A 25 -4.40 23.26 7.78
C LEU A 25 -5.92 23.10 7.64
N SER A 26 -6.43 23.34 6.43
CA SER A 26 -7.77 22.87 6.09
C SER A 26 -7.78 21.35 5.90
N PHE A 27 -8.92 20.71 6.12
CA PHE A 27 -9.09 19.28 5.80
C PHE A 27 -8.82 18.99 4.31
N ALA A 28 -9.22 19.90 3.42
CA ALA A 28 -8.96 19.76 1.99
C ALA A 28 -7.46 19.75 1.65
N GLU A 29 -6.65 20.50 2.40
CA GLU A 29 -5.20 20.54 2.24
C GLU A 29 -4.56 19.23 2.70
N VAL A 30 -5.02 18.63 3.80
CA VAL A 30 -4.59 17.29 4.23
C VAL A 30 -4.91 16.24 3.16
N VAL A 31 -6.13 16.26 2.61
CA VAL A 31 -6.54 15.36 1.53
C VAL A 31 -5.67 15.56 0.28
N ARG A 32 -5.43 16.81 -0.13
CA ARG A 32 -4.58 17.13 -1.29
C ARG A 32 -3.17 16.57 -1.11
N ARG A 33 -2.51 16.84 0.02
CA ARG A 33 -1.16 16.35 0.32
C ARG A 33 -1.10 14.82 0.35
N GLY A 34 -2.13 14.17 0.89
CA GLY A 34 -2.27 12.71 0.87
C GLY A 34 -2.31 12.17 -0.56
N ILE A 35 -3.14 12.75 -1.43
CA ILE A 35 -3.25 12.35 -2.84
C ILE A 35 -1.93 12.60 -3.58
N GLU A 36 -1.30 13.76 -3.40
CA GLU A 36 -0.01 14.08 -4.01
C GLU A 36 1.10 13.11 -3.57
N HIS A 37 1.09 12.71 -2.29
CA HIS A 37 2.01 11.70 -1.78
C HIS A 37 1.79 10.35 -2.46
N ILE A 38 0.55 9.90 -2.62
CA ILE A 38 0.24 8.65 -3.33
C ILE A 38 0.68 8.74 -4.80
N VAL A 39 0.37 9.83 -5.52
CA VAL A 39 0.75 9.98 -6.94
C VAL A 39 2.26 9.83 -7.15
N ARG A 40 3.09 10.32 -6.21
CA ARG A 40 4.56 10.14 -6.29
C ARG A 40 5.01 8.67 -6.25
N HIS A 41 4.23 7.78 -5.64
CA HIS A 41 4.53 6.33 -5.58
C HIS A 41 4.04 5.57 -6.81
N PHE A 42 3.18 6.19 -7.63
CA PHE A 42 2.61 5.60 -8.84
C PHE A 42 2.94 6.47 -10.06
N PRO A 43 4.20 6.46 -10.55
CA PRO A 43 4.59 7.27 -11.68
C PRO A 43 3.77 6.92 -12.93
N ALA A 44 3.48 7.95 -13.72
CA ALA A 44 2.82 7.79 -15.01
C ALA A 44 3.63 6.86 -15.93
N GLY A 45 2.94 6.11 -16.79
CA GLY A 45 3.60 5.26 -17.76
C GLY A 45 4.13 3.93 -17.21
N ARG A 46 3.72 3.52 -15.99
CA ARG A 46 3.90 2.15 -15.51
C ARG A 46 3.17 1.19 -16.46
N ARG A 47 3.89 0.64 -17.42
CA ARG A 47 3.41 -0.45 -18.25
C ARG A 47 3.55 -1.75 -17.46
N PRO A 48 2.55 -2.64 -17.45
CA PRO A 48 2.85 -4.01 -17.10
C PRO A 48 4.04 -4.44 -17.96
N PRO A 49 5.07 -5.08 -17.39
CA PRO A 49 6.17 -5.54 -18.20
C PRO A 49 5.58 -6.50 -19.25
N SER A 50 5.73 -6.17 -20.53
CA SER A 50 5.23 -6.98 -21.64
C SER A 50 5.81 -8.39 -21.61
N ASP A 51 7.01 -8.52 -21.04
CA ASP A 51 7.85 -9.71 -21.13
C ASP A 51 8.31 -10.22 -19.76
N TRP A 52 7.70 -9.76 -18.66
CA TRP A 52 8.00 -10.37 -17.37
C TRP A 52 7.35 -11.75 -17.33
N LEU A 53 8.21 -12.76 -17.40
CA LEU A 53 7.86 -14.13 -17.08
C LEU A 53 8.47 -14.46 -15.72
N PRO A 54 7.74 -15.12 -14.81
CA PRO A 54 8.36 -15.66 -13.61
C PRO A 54 9.52 -16.59 -14.03
N PRO A 55 10.58 -16.68 -13.21
CA PRO A 55 11.65 -17.64 -13.49
C PRO A 55 11.05 -19.04 -13.62
N ARG A 56 11.66 -19.89 -14.46
CA ARG A 56 11.21 -21.28 -14.58
C ARG A 56 11.24 -21.92 -13.20
N PRO A 57 10.17 -22.66 -12.82
CA PRO A 57 10.19 -23.44 -11.59
C PRO A 57 11.44 -24.31 -11.56
N ARG A 58 12.13 -24.31 -10.42
CA ARG A 58 13.24 -25.22 -10.15
C ARG A 58 12.75 -26.25 -9.16
N ASP A 59 13.06 -27.51 -9.42
CA ASP A 59 12.86 -28.57 -8.45
C ASP A 59 13.75 -28.30 -7.22
N LEU A 60 13.11 -28.16 -6.05
CA LEU A 60 13.77 -27.93 -4.78
C LEU A 60 14.01 -29.24 -4.02
N GLY A 61 13.60 -30.38 -4.58
CA GLY A 61 13.65 -31.68 -3.92
C GLY A 61 12.55 -31.85 -2.87
N ALA A 62 12.70 -32.90 -2.06
CA ALA A 62 11.79 -33.15 -0.94
C ALA A 62 11.92 -32.04 0.12
N PRO A 63 10.83 -31.67 0.82
CA PRO A 63 10.88 -30.75 1.95
C PRO A 63 11.93 -31.19 2.97
N LEU A 64 12.73 -30.25 3.47
CA LEU A 64 13.75 -30.51 4.49
C LEU A 64 13.15 -30.81 5.87
N ALA A 65 11.86 -30.52 6.06
CA ALA A 65 11.11 -30.77 7.28
C ALA A 65 9.63 -31.08 6.95
N PRO A 66 8.94 -31.87 7.80
CA PRO A 66 7.52 -32.13 7.66
C PRO A 66 6.71 -30.84 7.86
N GLU A 67 5.52 -30.78 7.24
CA GLU A 67 4.64 -29.60 7.25
C GLU A 67 4.27 -29.12 8.66
N THR A 68 4.20 -30.04 9.61
CA THR A 68 3.92 -29.74 11.03
C THR A 68 4.92 -28.78 11.66
N ASP A 69 6.15 -28.73 11.13
CA ASP A 69 7.27 -28.02 11.74
C ASP A 69 7.54 -26.67 11.04
N TRP A 70 6.87 -26.39 9.92
CA TRP A 70 7.15 -25.22 9.08
C TRP A 70 6.91 -23.89 9.80
N THR A 71 5.88 -23.82 10.64
CA THR A 71 5.54 -22.60 11.39
C THR A 71 6.66 -22.24 12.36
N GLU A 72 7.14 -23.21 13.14
CA GLU A 72 8.24 -22.99 14.09
C GLU A 72 9.53 -22.59 13.37
N LEU A 73 9.86 -23.28 12.27
CA LEU A 73 11.07 -23.02 11.47
C LEU A 73 11.06 -21.67 10.73
N SER A 74 9.89 -21.09 10.44
CA SER A 74 9.76 -19.82 9.72
C SER A 74 9.76 -18.57 10.62
N HIS A 75 9.64 -18.78 11.93
CA HIS A 75 9.54 -17.71 12.94
C HIS A 75 10.71 -17.70 13.94
N GLY A 76 11.71 -18.58 13.75
CA GLY A 76 12.95 -18.64 14.54
C GLY A 76 14.03 -17.67 14.10
#